data_AF-A0A951PP45-F1
#
_entry.id   AF-A0A951PP45-F1
#
_cell.length_a   1.000
_cell.length_b   1.000
_cell.length_c   1.000
_cell.angle_alpha   90.00
_cell.angle_beta   90.00
_cell.angle_gamma   90.00
#
_symmetry.space_group_name_H-M   'P 1'
#
loop_
_entity.id
_entity.type
_entity.pdbx_description
1 polymer ?
#
loop_
_entity_poly.entity_id
_entity_poly.type
_entity_poly.pdbx_seq_one_letter_code
_entity_poly.pdbx_strand_id
1 'polypeptide(L)'
;MRWCGPRDFTILFSSADFRPGGAYRTCLRSPEGKDYWLQGVYREIVGLERLVFTHAWEDEDGKPKHETLVTVTFAEHDGKTKLTLLFITPGEGTHNRPI
;
A
#
# COMPACT_ATOMS: atom_id res chain seq x y z
N MET A 1 6.47 -2.51 -13.04
CA MET A 1 5.49 -1.73 -12.25
C MET A 1 5.74 -0.25 -12.51
N ARG A 2 4.76 0.53 -12.97
CA ARG A 2 4.92 1.98 -13.30
C ARG A 2 3.94 2.90 -12.55
N TRP A 3 3.16 2.35 -11.62
CA TRP A 3 2.04 3.05 -10.98
C TRP A 3 2.22 3.20 -9.45
N CYS A 4 3.01 2.34 -8.81
CA CYS A 4 3.06 2.20 -7.35
C CYS A 4 4.01 3.17 -6.63
N GLY A 5 4.51 4.21 -7.31
CA GLY A 5 5.42 5.20 -6.73
C GLY A 5 5.21 6.56 -7.39
N PRO A 6 5.61 7.67 -6.74
CA PRO A 6 5.62 8.99 -7.37
C PRO A 6 6.38 8.93 -8.70
N ARG A 7 5.99 9.77 -9.67
CA ARG A 7 6.49 9.71 -11.07
C ARG A 7 8.01 9.61 -11.19
N ASP A 8 8.73 10.26 -10.28
CA ASP A 8 10.19 10.38 -10.33
C ASP A 8 10.92 9.37 -9.43
N PHE A 9 10.19 8.45 -8.78
CA PHE A 9 10.78 7.39 -7.98
C PHE A 9 10.97 6.11 -8.81
N THR A 10 12.07 5.41 -8.54
CA THR A 10 12.38 4.12 -9.17
C THR A 10 12.17 3.00 -8.17
N ILE A 11 11.41 1.96 -8.55
CA ILE A 11 11.31 0.73 -7.75
C ILE A 11 12.58 -0.09 -7.97
N LEU A 12 13.40 -0.25 -6.93
CA LEU A 12 14.63 -1.05 -6.99
C LEU A 12 14.40 -2.51 -6.63
N PHE A 13 13.47 -2.75 -5.72
CA PHE A 13 13.14 -4.07 -5.22
C PHE A 13 11.65 -4.14 -4.93
N SER A 14 11.03 -5.27 -5.23
CA SER A 14 9.68 -5.58 -4.78
C SER A 14 9.51 -7.08 -4.66
N SER A 15 8.99 -7.52 -3.52
CA SER A 15 8.62 -8.90 -3.25
C SER A 15 7.25 -8.93 -2.59
N ALA A 16 6.40 -9.88 -2.96
CA ALA A 16 5.06 -10.04 -2.42
C ALA A 16 4.65 -11.52 -2.43
N ASP A 17 4.24 -12.02 -1.26
CA ASP A 17 3.52 -13.28 -1.12
C ASP A 17 2.02 -12.98 -1.12
N PHE A 18 1.39 -12.97 -2.31
CA PHE A 18 0.03 -12.45 -2.48
C PHE A 18 -1.06 -13.46 -2.06
N ARG A 19 -1.19 -13.63 -0.75
CA ARG A 19 -2.22 -14.43 -0.08
C ARG A 19 -2.53 -13.83 1.29
N PRO A 20 -3.69 -14.11 1.91
CA PRO A 20 -3.94 -13.71 3.29
C PRO A 20 -2.83 -14.22 4.23
N GLY A 21 -2.29 -13.30 5.05
CA GLY A 21 -1.14 -13.51 5.92
C GLY A 21 0.23 -13.42 5.23
N GLY A 22 0.28 -13.30 3.90
CA GLY A 22 1.52 -13.15 3.16
C GLY A 22 2.10 -11.74 3.28
N ALA A 23 3.42 -11.65 3.39
CA ALA A 23 4.14 -10.39 3.54
C ALA A 23 4.58 -9.82 2.19
N TYR A 24 4.74 -8.50 2.14
CA TYR A 24 5.36 -7.81 1.02
C TYR A 24 6.38 -6.78 1.51
N ARG A 25 7.38 -6.49 0.67
CA ARG A 25 8.40 -5.48 0.93
C ARG A 25 8.87 -4.87 -0.39
N THR A 26 9.01 -3.55 -0.41
CA THR A 26 9.39 -2.78 -1.59
C THR A 26 10.43 -1.72 -1.23
N CYS A 27 11.41 -1.53 -2.11
CA CYS A 27 12.38 -0.42 -2.03
C CYS A 27 12.14 0.55 -3.18
N LEU A 28 11.97 1.83 -2.83
CA LEU A 28 11.87 2.94 -3.75
C LEU A 28 13.10 3.82 -3.63
N ARG A 29 13.69 4.23 -4.76
CA ARG A 29 14.76 5.23 -4.80
C ARG A 29 14.23 6.56 -5.33
N SER A 30 14.48 7.64 -4.60
CA SER A 30 14.15 8.99 -5.02
C SER A 30 15.10 9.50 -6.12
N PRO A 31 14.75 10.59 -6.83
CA PRO A 31 15.63 11.23 -7.81
C PRO A 31 17.00 11.62 -7.24
N GLU A 32 17.05 11.96 -5.95
CA GLU A 32 18.26 12.35 -5.21
C GLU A 32 19.10 11.13 -4.79
N GLY A 33 18.66 9.91 -5.13
CA GLY A 33 19.36 8.67 -4.85
C GLY A 33 19.09 8.06 -3.47
N LYS A 34 18.14 8.61 -2.70
CA LYS A 34 17.80 8.09 -1.37
C LYS A 34 16.84 6.91 -1.46
N ASP A 35 17.10 5.88 -0.67
CA ASP A 35 16.26 4.69 -0.58
C ASP A 35 15.21 4.80 0.51
N TYR A 36 14.01 4.31 0.20
CA TYR A 36 12.85 4.25 1.06
C TYR A 36 12.27 2.84 1.02
N TRP A 37 12.30 2.18 2.16
CA TRP A 37 11.75 0.85 2.31
C TRP A 37 10.36 0.90 2.93
N LEU A 38 9.46 0.12 2.36
CA LEU A 38 8.12 -0.08 2.88
C LEU A 38 7.81 -1.57 2.92
N GLN A 39 7.01 -1.97 3.91
CA GLN A 39 6.59 -3.34 4.10
C GLN A 39 5.16 -3.41 4.64
N GLY A 40 4.59 -4.61 4.58
CA GLY A 40 3.25 -4.87 5.08
C GLY A 40 2.81 -6.31 4.91
N VAL A 41 1.59 -6.60 5.36
CA VAL A 41 0.97 -7.93 5.32
C VAL A 41 -0.41 -7.83 4.69
N TYR A 42 -0.70 -8.72 3.74
CA TYR A 42 -2.05 -8.88 3.20
C TYR A 42 -2.97 -9.51 4.26
N ARG A 43 -4.06 -8.84 4.61
CA ARG A 43 -5.03 -9.31 5.61
C ARG A 43 -6.22 -10.01 4.96
N GLU A 44 -6.70 -9.47 3.85
CA GLU A 44 -7.89 -9.98 3.14
C GLU A 44 -7.70 -9.79 1.63
N ILE A 45 -8.06 -10.80 0.84
CA ILE A 45 -8.02 -10.75 -0.62
C ILE A 45 -9.31 -11.39 -1.14
N VAL A 46 -10.19 -10.56 -1.69
CA VAL A 46 -11.40 -10.98 -2.40
C VAL A 46 -11.28 -10.50 -3.83
N GLY A 47 -11.22 -11.44 -4.77
CA GLY A 47 -10.93 -11.16 -6.18
C GLY A 47 -11.86 -10.10 -6.76
N LEU A 48 -11.30 -9.06 -7.35
CA LEU A 48 -12.02 -7.95 -8.02
C LEU A 48 -13.00 -7.15 -7.14
N GLU A 49 -13.02 -7.39 -5.83
CA GLU A 49 -13.98 -6.75 -4.91
C GLU A 49 -13.26 -5.99 -3.79
N ARG A 50 -12.28 -6.62 -3.14
CA ARG A 50 -11.69 -6.09 -1.90
C ARG A 50 -10.27 -6.56 -1.65
N LEU A 51 -9.43 -5.64 -1.20
CA LEU A 51 -8.06 -5.91 -0.76
C LEU A 51 -7.81 -5.14 0.55
N VAL A 52 -7.41 -5.86 1.60
CA VAL A 52 -7.02 -5.26 2.88
C VAL A 52 -5.58 -5.64 3.19
N PHE A 53 -4.75 -4.66 3.51
CA PHE A 53 -3.34 -4.88 3.86
C PHE A 53 -2.83 -3.81 4.81
N THR A 54 -1.78 -4.14 5.56
CA THR A 54 -1.04 -3.15 6.35
C THR A 54 0.03 -2.50 5.49
N HIS A 55 0.34 -1.23 5.76
CA HIS A 55 1.38 -0.47 5.08
C HIS A 55 2.20 0.29 6.13
N ALA A 56 3.52 0.10 6.13
CA ALA A 56 4.43 0.86 6.99
C ALA A 56 5.76 1.18 6.29
N TRP A 57 6.25 2.39 6.50
CA TRP A 57 7.64 2.74 6.18
C TRP A 57 8.59 2.16 7.22
N GLU A 58 9.77 1.75 6.77
CA GLU A 58 10.83 1.27 7.65
C GLU A 58 11.66 2.42 8.24
N ASP A 59 12.17 2.19 9.44
CA ASP A 59 13.23 2.99 10.04
C ASP A 59 14.64 2.53 9.60
N GLU A 60 15.67 3.10 10.22
CA GLU A 60 17.07 2.79 9.91
C GLU A 60 17.46 1.36 10.31
N ASP A 61 16.73 0.74 11.24
CA ASP A 61 16.90 -0.66 11.64
C ASP A 61 16.09 -1.64 10.75
N GLY A 62 15.34 -1.13 9.77
CA GLY A 62 14.42 -1.93 8.96
C GLY A 62 13.10 -2.29 9.66
N LYS A 63 12.79 -1.65 10.79
CA LYS A 63 11.56 -1.91 11.55
C LYS A 63 10.42 -1.01 11.06
N PRO A 64 9.17 -1.51 11.02
CA PRO A 64 8.03 -0.70 10.61
C PRO A 64 7.73 0.38 11.67
N LYS A 65 7.59 1.64 11.24
CA LYS A 65 7.28 2.78 12.13
C LYS A 65 5.79 2.94 12.39
N HIS A 66 5.07 3.46 11.40
CA HIS A 66 3.65 3.79 11.49
C HIS A 66 2.89 2.86 10.55
N GLU A 67 2.21 1.87 11.13
CA GLU A 67 1.37 0.97 10.37
C GLU A 67 0.01 1.63 10.08
N THR A 68 -0.35 1.69 8.80
CA THR A 68 -1.69 2.07 8.34
C THR A 68 -2.39 0.83 7.79
N LEU A 69 -3.62 0.57 8.23
CA LEU A 69 -4.49 -0.42 7.61
C LEU A 69 -5.15 0.22 6.38
N VAL A 70 -4.86 -0.34 5.21
CA VAL A 70 -5.40 0.10 3.93
C VAL A 70 -6.47 -0.89 3.50
N THR A 71 -7.66 -0.38 3.20
CA THR A 71 -8.73 -1.13 2.54
C THR A 71 -9.00 -0.52 1.19
N VAL A 72 -8.91 -1.34 0.15
CA VAL A 72 -9.31 -1.01 -1.22
C VAL A 72 -10.56 -1.79 -1.55
N THR A 73 -11.61 -1.11 -2.01
CA THR A 73 -12.78 -1.78 -2.59
C THR A 73 -13.00 -1.35 -4.03
N PHE A 74 -13.52 -2.28 -4.81
CA PHE A 74 -13.86 -2.10 -6.21
C PHE A 74 -15.34 -2.40 -6.38
N ALA A 75 -16.05 -1.52 -7.09
CA ALA A 75 -17.45 -1.72 -7.44
C ALA A 75 -17.68 -1.29 -8.89
N GLU A 76 -18.62 -1.95 -9.56
CA GLU A 76 -19.13 -1.51 -10.86
C GLU A 76 -19.85 -0.16 -10.69
N HIS A 77 -19.65 0.74 -11.66
CA HIS A 77 -20.36 2.00 -11.74
C HIS A 77 -20.40 2.49 -13.19
N ASP A 78 -21.55 2.33 -13.85
CA ASP A 78 -21.83 2.81 -15.22
C ASP A 78 -20.78 2.38 -16.27
N GLY A 79 -20.43 1.09 -16.28
CA GLY A 79 -19.43 0.50 -17.16
C GLY A 79 -17.98 0.84 -16.78
N LYS A 80 -17.77 1.43 -15.59
CA LYS A 80 -16.46 1.74 -15.02
C LYS A 80 -16.30 1.05 -13.66
N THR A 81 -15.12 1.23 -13.05
CA THR A 81 -14.83 0.76 -11.70
C THR A 81 -14.72 1.94 -10.75
N LYS A 82 -15.59 1.98 -9.74
CA LYS A 82 -15.41 2.84 -8.58
C LYS A 82 -14.41 2.20 -7.63
N LEU A 83 -13.30 2.89 -7.39
CA LEU A 83 -12.28 2.51 -6.43
C LEU A 83 -12.45 3.34 -5.16
N THR A 84 -12.55 2.69 -4.01
CA THR A 84 -12.58 3.37 -2.70
C THR A 84 -11.36 2.98 -1.88
N LEU A 85 -10.67 3.98 -1.33
CA LEU A 85 -9.52 3.80 -0.44
C LEU A 85 -9.88 4.28 0.96
N LEU A 86 -9.81 3.38 1.93
CA LEU A 86 -9.92 3.71 3.34
C LEU A 86 -8.58 3.47 4.02
N PHE A 87 -8.07 4.51 4.67
CA PHE A 87 -6.83 4.49 5.43
C PHE A 87 -7.16 4.66 6.91
N ILE A 88 -6.75 3.69 7.74
CA ILE A 88 -6.89 3.75 9.19
C ILE A 88 -5.51 3.69 9.81
N THR A 89 -5.08 4.76 10.46
CA THR A 89 -3.83 4.83 11.20
C THR A 89 -4.15 4.80 12.70
N PRO A 90 -3.46 4.01 13.53
CA PRO A 90 -3.66 4.05 14.97
C PRO A 90 -3.42 5.47 15.50
N GLY A 91 -4.45 6.09 16.08
CA GLY A 91 -4.35 7.39 16.76
C GLY A 91 -4.91 8.61 16.02
N GLU A 92 -5.33 8.51 14.76
CA GLU A 92 -6.00 9.62 14.06
C GLU A 92 -7.30 9.15 13.38
N GLY A 93 -8.38 9.92 13.60
CA GLY A 93 -9.72 9.63 13.09
C GLY A 93 -9.77 9.54 11.57
N THR A 94 -10.69 8.72 11.08
CA THR A 94 -10.92 8.41 9.67
C THR A 94 -10.96 9.66 8.78
N HIS A 95 -9.94 9.83 7.92
CA HIS A 95 -9.95 10.85 6.87
C HIS A 95 -10.27 10.17 5.53
N ASN A 96 -11.54 10.22 5.13
CA ASN A 96 -12.00 9.71 3.84
C ASN A 96 -11.82 10.80 2.77
N ARG A 97 -10.82 10.66 1.89
CA ARG A 97 -10.70 11.52 0.70
C ARG A 97 -11.16 10.76 -0.55
N PRO A 98 -12.31 11.12 -1.15
CA PRO A 98 -12.62 10.68 -2.50
C PRO A 98 -11.63 11.35 -3.47
N ILE A 99 -11.08 10.55 -4.39
CA ILE A 99 -10.31 11.02 -5.55
C ILE A 99 -11.24 11.45 -6.67
#